data_AF-A0A920J1L7-F1
#
_entry.id   AF-A0A920J1L7-F1
#
_cell.length_a   1.000
_cell.length_b   1.000
_cell.length_c   1.000
_cell.angle_alpha   90.00
_cell.angle_beta   90.00
_cell.angle_gamma   90.00
#
_symmetry.space_group_name_H-M   'P 1'
#
loop_
_entity.id
_entity.type
_entity.pdbx_description
1 polymer ?
#
loop_
_entity_poly.entity_id
_entity_poly.type
_entity_poly.pdbx_seq_one_letter_code
_entity_poly.pdbx_strand_id
1 'polypeptide(L)'
;MAKDIRVIVVKLADRLHNMRTLGHLSRDKQIRISKETLEIYAPIAHRIGMNNIYRELEDLSFRILYPGRYRRLRVAVKKNRGSQKRLLRKIQRVLEKQLVEDNIAAYIEGRDKHIYSIYRKMKQNRRSFGDIMDIYAFKLIVDKSEDCYRALGAVHSVFKPIEGKV
;
A
#
# COMPACT_ATOMS: atom_id res chain seq x y z
N MET A 1 -16.74 -23.17 -17.23
CA MET A 1 -16.38 -22.63 -15.89
C MET A 1 -16.69 -21.14 -15.87
N ALA A 2 -17.27 -20.63 -14.78
CA ALA A 2 -18.06 -19.39 -14.78
C ALA A 2 -17.30 -18.17 -15.35
N LYS A 3 -17.84 -17.57 -16.42
CA LYS A 3 -17.37 -16.30 -17.01
C LYS A 3 -17.71 -15.08 -16.13
N ASP A 4 -18.45 -15.30 -15.04
CA ASP A 4 -19.02 -14.23 -14.22
C ASP A 4 -18.09 -13.83 -13.07
N ILE A 5 -17.61 -12.58 -13.13
CA ILE A 5 -16.74 -11.99 -12.11
C ILE A 5 -17.38 -11.94 -10.72
N ARG A 6 -18.72 -11.93 -10.63
CA ARG A 6 -19.44 -11.89 -9.34
C ARG A 6 -19.13 -13.11 -8.48
N VAL A 7 -18.90 -14.28 -9.10
CA VAL A 7 -18.51 -15.50 -8.39
C VAL A 7 -17.15 -15.31 -7.70
N ILE A 8 -16.21 -14.64 -8.37
CA ILE A 8 -14.89 -14.33 -7.82
C ILE A 8 -15.02 -13.33 -6.66
N VAL A 9 -15.85 -12.30 -6.82
CA VAL A 9 -16.07 -11.28 -5.78
C VAL A 9 -16.60 -11.91 -4.50
N VAL A 10 -17.62 -12.77 -4.60
CA VAL A 10 -18.17 -13.50 -3.43
C VAL A 10 -17.10 -14.38 -2.78
N LYS A 11 -16.29 -15.09 -3.57
CA LYS A 11 -15.19 -15.93 -3.04
C LYS A 11 -14.08 -15.13 -2.38
N LEU A 12 -13.78 -13.93 -2.87
CA LEU A 12 -12.81 -13.04 -2.23
C LEU A 12 -13.34 -12.48 -0.91
N ALA A 13 -14.61 -12.13 -0.84
CA ALA A 13 -15.25 -11.68 0.39
C ALA A 13 -15.26 -12.78 1.46
N ASP A 14 -15.67 -13.99 1.10
CA ASP A 14 -15.62 -15.18 1.96
C ASP A 14 -14.18 -15.45 2.43
N ARG A 15 -13.20 -15.45 1.50
CA ARG A 15 -11.80 -15.64 1.86
C ARG A 15 -11.28 -14.57 2.81
N LEU A 16 -11.65 -13.30 2.62
CA LEU A 16 -11.26 -12.21 3.50
C LEU A 16 -11.81 -12.40 4.90
N HIS A 17 -13.09 -12.76 5.02
CA HIS A 17 -13.71 -13.09 6.30
C HIS A 17 -12.95 -14.22 7.01
N ASN A 18 -12.71 -15.33 6.30
CA ASN A 18 -11.96 -16.47 6.85
C ASN A 18 -10.54 -16.10 7.31
N MET A 19 -9.86 -15.20 6.59
CA MET A 19 -8.54 -14.72 6.99
C MET A 19 -8.58 -13.81 8.23
N ARG A 20 -9.67 -13.09 8.47
CA ARG A 20 -9.87 -12.27 9.67
C ARG A 20 -10.10 -13.13 10.91
N THR A 21 -10.78 -14.28 10.77
CA THR A 21 -11.17 -15.19 11.86
C THR A 21 -10.31 -16.44 11.99
N LEU A 22 -9.23 -16.56 11.21
CA LEU A 22 -8.41 -17.78 11.08
C LEU A 22 -7.78 -18.32 12.39
N GLY A 23 -7.76 -17.52 13.46
CA GLY A 23 -7.09 -17.82 14.72
C GLY A 23 -7.59 -19.06 15.45
N HIS A 24 -8.84 -19.50 15.20
CA HIS A 24 -9.42 -20.69 15.84
C HIS A 24 -8.93 -22.02 15.25
N LEU A 25 -8.26 -22.01 14.10
CA LEU A 25 -7.79 -23.25 13.44
C LEU A 25 -6.44 -23.69 13.99
N SER A 26 -6.09 -24.98 13.79
CA SER A 26 -4.74 -25.47 14.04
C SER A 26 -3.70 -24.73 13.19
N ARG A 27 -2.45 -24.66 13.70
CA ARG A 27 -1.37 -23.89 13.07
C ARG A 27 -1.12 -24.31 11.61
N ASP A 28 -1.17 -25.60 11.31
CA ASP A 28 -0.94 -26.11 9.96
C ASP A 28 -2.04 -25.66 8.98
N LYS A 29 -3.31 -25.69 9.42
CA LYS A 29 -4.43 -25.16 8.64
C LYS A 29 -4.26 -23.66 8.41
N GLN A 30 -3.87 -22.90 9.43
CA GLN A 30 -3.62 -21.46 9.30
C GLN A 30 -2.54 -21.17 8.25
N ILE A 31 -1.42 -21.90 8.29
CA ILE A 31 -0.30 -21.73 7.35
C ILE A 31 -0.75 -22.08 5.94
N ARG A 32 -1.41 -23.23 5.73
CA ARG A 32 -1.89 -23.67 4.41
C ARG A 32 -2.83 -22.65 3.79
N ILE A 33 -3.84 -22.21 4.54
CA ILE A 33 -4.83 -21.22 4.07
C ILE A 33 -4.14 -19.88 3.77
N SER A 34 -3.20 -19.45 4.61
CA SER A 34 -2.47 -18.19 4.38
C SER A 34 -1.56 -18.23 3.15
N LYS A 35 -0.91 -19.37 2.86
CA LYS A 35 -0.11 -19.54 1.64
C LYS A 35 -1.01 -19.45 0.39
N GLU A 36 -2.10 -20.21 0.39
CA GLU A 36 -3.08 -20.18 -0.70
C GLU A 36 -3.65 -18.77 -0.91
N THR A 37 -4.00 -18.08 0.17
CA THR A 37 -4.47 -16.69 0.11
C THR A 37 -3.44 -15.78 -0.55
N LEU A 38 -2.17 -15.92 -0.18
CA LEU A 38 -1.10 -15.06 -0.68
C LEU A 38 -0.73 -15.34 -2.14
N GLU A 39 -0.77 -16.60 -2.56
CA GLU A 39 -0.35 -17.05 -3.89
C GLU A 39 -1.48 -16.96 -4.93
N ILE A 40 -2.74 -17.10 -4.51
CA ILE A 40 -3.88 -17.18 -5.41
C ILE A 40 -4.82 -15.99 -5.21
N TYR A 41 -5.42 -15.86 -4.03
CA TYR A 41 -6.52 -14.91 -3.82
C TYR A 41 -6.09 -13.45 -3.82
N ALA A 42 -4.96 -13.11 -3.19
CA ALA A 42 -4.44 -11.75 -3.18
C ALA A 42 -4.07 -11.27 -4.61
N PRO A 43 -3.35 -12.04 -5.45
CA PRO A 43 -3.13 -11.69 -6.84
C PRO A 43 -4.41 -11.54 -7.67
N ILE A 44 -5.42 -12.39 -7.45
CA ILE A 44 -6.72 -12.25 -8.12
C ILE A 44 -7.39 -10.93 -7.73
N ALA A 45 -7.47 -10.63 -6.43
CA ALA A 45 -8.03 -9.36 -5.94
C ALA A 45 -7.31 -8.14 -6.52
N HIS A 46 -5.98 -8.21 -6.66
CA HIS A 46 -5.18 -7.15 -7.28
C HIS A 46 -5.54 -6.96 -8.76
N ARG A 47 -5.64 -8.05 -9.54
CA ARG A 47 -5.95 -7.99 -10.98
C ARG A 47 -7.31 -7.38 -11.29
N ILE A 48 -8.30 -7.60 -10.43
CA ILE A 48 -9.65 -7.05 -10.60
C ILE A 48 -9.83 -5.68 -9.92
N GLY A 49 -8.75 -5.05 -9.47
CA GLY A 49 -8.78 -3.69 -8.91
C GLY A 49 -9.27 -3.58 -7.46
N MET A 50 -9.53 -4.69 -6.77
CA MET A 50 -9.98 -4.71 -5.36
C MET A 50 -8.81 -4.47 -4.39
N ASN A 51 -8.20 -3.29 -4.48
CA ASN A 51 -6.99 -2.92 -3.76
C ASN A 51 -7.10 -3.07 -2.24
N ASN A 52 -8.24 -2.73 -1.64
CA ASN A 52 -8.41 -2.83 -0.18
C ASN A 52 -8.38 -4.29 0.29
N ILE A 53 -9.14 -5.18 -0.39
CA ILE A 53 -9.14 -6.62 -0.11
C ILE A 53 -7.76 -7.21 -0.36
N TYR A 54 -7.15 -6.89 -1.50
CA TYR A 54 -5.81 -7.33 -1.86
C TYR A 54 -4.79 -7.06 -0.74
N ARG A 55 -4.70 -5.81 -0.27
CA ARG A 55 -3.73 -5.42 0.76
C ARG A 55 -3.98 -6.12 2.08
N GLU A 56 -5.25 -6.24 2.46
CA GLU A 56 -5.62 -6.87 3.72
C GLU A 56 -5.35 -8.38 3.72
N LEU A 57 -5.66 -9.07 2.62
CA LEU A 57 -5.32 -10.49 2.44
C LEU A 57 -3.80 -10.73 2.53
N GLU A 58 -2.99 -9.87 1.90
CA GLU A 58 -1.53 -9.94 2.00
C GLU A 58 -1.05 -9.75 3.45
N ASP A 59 -1.53 -8.71 4.15
CA ASP A 59 -1.08 -8.41 5.51
C ASP A 59 -1.52 -9.48 6.54
N LEU A 60 -2.76 -9.98 6.43
CA LEU A 60 -3.25 -11.09 7.26
C LEU A 60 -2.43 -12.36 7.04
N SER A 61 -2.17 -12.71 5.78
CA SER A 61 -1.35 -13.86 5.42
C SER A 61 0.09 -13.69 5.93
N PHE A 62 0.66 -12.49 5.78
CA PHE A 62 2.00 -12.19 6.25
C PHE A 62 2.15 -12.33 7.76
N ARG A 63 1.16 -11.83 8.51
CA ARG A 63 1.09 -11.94 9.97
C ARG A 63 1.11 -13.41 10.42
N ILE A 64 0.42 -14.29 9.70
CA ILE A 64 0.34 -15.71 10.04
C ILE A 64 1.59 -16.46 9.61
N LEU A 65 2.07 -16.25 8.39
CA LEU A 65 3.24 -16.97 7.84
C LEU A 65 4.55 -16.57 8.51
N TYR A 66 4.71 -15.29 8.85
CA TYR A 66 5.96 -14.75 9.39
C TYR A 66 5.71 -13.79 10.57
N PRO A 67 5.15 -14.26 11.70
CA PRO A 67 4.68 -13.42 12.80
C PRO A 67 5.79 -12.55 13.41
N GLY A 68 7.00 -13.09 13.58
CA GLY A 68 8.14 -12.33 14.09
C GLY A 68 8.58 -11.19 13.15
N ARG A 69 8.58 -11.44 11.84
CA ARG A 69 8.91 -10.41 10.82
C ARG A 69 7.83 -9.34 10.78
N TYR A 70 6.56 -9.75 10.78
CA TYR A 70 5.42 -8.84 10.83
C TYR A 70 5.49 -7.92 12.06
N ARG A 71 5.69 -8.48 13.26
CA ARG A 71 5.76 -7.70 14.50
C ARG A 71 6.90 -6.67 14.47
N ARG A 72 8.10 -7.09 14.07
CA ARG A 72 9.26 -6.18 13.98
C ARG A 72 9.02 -5.07 12.97
N LEU A 73 8.52 -5.41 11.78
CA LEU A 73 8.26 -4.43 10.72
C LEU A 73 7.17 -3.44 11.11
N ARG A 74 6.09 -3.93 11.74
CA ARG A 74 5.00 -3.08 12.26
C ARG A 74 5.50 -2.06 13.28
N VAL A 75 6.36 -2.48 14.21
CA VAL A 75 6.97 -1.57 15.20
C VAL A 75 7.88 -0.54 14.52
N ALA A 76 8.72 -0.98 13.58
CA ALA A 76 9.61 -0.10 12.83
C ALA A 76 8.84 0.96 12.03
N VAL A 77 7.77 0.57 11.33
CA VAL A 77 6.87 1.48 10.61
C VAL A 77 6.20 2.47 11.56
N LYS A 78 5.67 2.01 12.70
CA LYS A 78 5.02 2.89 13.69
C LYS A 78 6.00 3.92 14.28
N LYS A 79 7.23 3.51 14.62
CA LYS A 79 8.27 4.40 15.13
C LYS A 79 8.65 5.48 14.11
N ASN A 80 8.88 5.06 12.86
CA ASN A 80 9.25 5.97 11.77
C ASN A 80 8.13 6.98 11.45
N ARG A 81 6.86 6.56 11.56
CA ARG A 81 5.69 7.45 11.37
C ARG A 81 5.68 8.60 12.36
N GLY A 82 6.02 8.33 13.62
CA GLY A 82 6.12 9.37 14.65
C GLY A 82 7.15 10.43 14.28
N SER A 83 8.36 10.01 13.92
CA SER A 83 9.47 10.91 13.59
C SER A 83 9.21 11.73 12.31
N GLN A 84 8.60 11.14 11.28
CA GLN A 84 8.43 11.81 9.99
C GLN A 84 7.13 12.62 9.85
N LYS A 85 6.19 12.53 10.81
CA LYS A 85 4.89 13.21 10.73
C LYS A 85 5.00 14.74 10.55
N ARG A 86 6.02 15.38 11.13
CA ARG A 86 6.24 16.83 10.99
C ARG A 86 6.76 17.17 9.58
N LEU A 87 7.70 16.38 9.08
CA LEU A 87 8.26 16.55 7.74
C LEU A 87 7.19 16.33 6.66
N LEU A 88 6.42 15.25 6.75
CA LEU A 88 5.34 14.96 5.80
C LEU A 88 4.30 16.08 5.76
N ARG A 89 3.90 16.61 6.94
CA ARG A 89 2.99 17.76 6.99
C ARG A 89 3.58 19.03 6.38
N LYS A 90 4.90 19.26 6.53
CA LYS A 90 5.57 20.38 5.86
C LYS A 90 5.54 20.21 4.34
N ILE A 91 5.87 19.02 3.84
CA ILE A 91 5.83 18.70 2.40
C ILE A 91 4.41 18.90 1.86
N GLN A 92 3.40 18.36 2.54
CA GLN A 92 2.00 18.50 2.14
C GLN A 92 1.59 19.97 2.01
N ARG A 93 1.88 20.81 3.01
CA ARG A 93 1.54 22.25 2.96
C ARG A 93 2.22 22.99 1.82
N VAL A 94 3.47 22.63 1.54
CA VAL A 94 4.22 23.22 0.43
C VAL A 94 3.58 22.85 -0.90
N LEU A 95 3.19 21.58 -1.08
CA LEU A 95 2.47 21.13 -2.27
C LEU A 95 1.09 21.78 -2.40
N GLU A 96 0.31 21.85 -1.32
CA GLU A 96 -1.01 22.51 -1.31
C GLU A 96 -0.88 23.97 -1.73
N LYS A 97 0.10 24.70 -1.19
CA LYS A 97 0.36 26.09 -1.56
C LYS A 97 0.70 26.23 -3.04
N GLN A 98 1.62 25.41 -3.55
CA GLN A 98 2.03 25.47 -4.96
C GLN A 98 0.86 25.19 -5.90
N LEU A 99 0.04 24.17 -5.60
CA LEU A 99 -1.12 23.83 -6.44
C LEU A 99 -2.15 24.96 -6.47
N VAL A 100 -2.34 25.68 -5.36
CA VAL A 100 -3.21 26.87 -5.32
C VAL A 100 -2.64 28.01 -6.15
N GLU A 101 -1.33 28.28 -6.05
CA GLU A 101 -0.66 29.32 -6.86
C GLU A 101 -0.78 29.05 -8.36
N ASP A 102 -0.69 27.78 -8.77
CA ASP A 102 -0.83 27.35 -10.17
C ASP A 102 -2.30 27.18 -10.62
N ASN A 103 -3.26 27.52 -9.77
CA ASN A 103 -4.71 27.37 -9.97
C ASN A 103 -5.13 25.94 -10.35
N ILE A 104 -4.55 24.95 -9.66
CA ILE A 104 -4.83 23.52 -9.85
C ILE A 104 -5.67 23.03 -8.67
N ALA A 105 -6.94 22.71 -8.92
CA ALA A 105 -7.81 22.08 -7.94
C ALA A 105 -7.39 20.61 -7.74
N ALA A 106 -6.77 20.31 -6.60
CA ALA A 106 -6.29 18.97 -6.29
C ALA A 106 -6.48 18.64 -4.80
N TYR A 107 -6.87 17.40 -4.53
CA TYR A 107 -6.91 16.85 -3.18
C TYR A 107 -5.64 16.01 -2.92
N ILE A 108 -4.89 16.34 -1.86
CA ILE A 108 -3.69 15.59 -1.47
C ILE A 108 -4.03 14.60 -0.37
N GLU A 109 -3.86 13.31 -0.66
CA GLU A 109 -4.02 12.21 0.28
C GLU A 109 -2.66 11.58 0.63
N GLY A 110 -2.34 11.47 1.91
CA GLY A 110 -1.19 10.67 2.36
C GLY A 110 -1.48 9.18 2.23
N ARG A 111 -0.63 8.44 1.50
CA ARG A 111 -0.71 6.99 1.34
C ARG A 111 0.42 6.30 2.07
N ASP A 112 0.06 5.50 3.06
CA ASP A 112 0.97 4.56 3.70
C ASP A 112 1.09 3.28 2.85
N LYS A 113 2.30 2.75 2.67
CA LYS A 113 2.47 1.38 2.19
C LYS A 113 2.05 0.39 3.27
N HIS A 114 1.28 -0.61 2.88
CA HIS A 114 0.94 -1.72 3.77
C HIS A 114 2.15 -2.63 4.01
N ILE A 115 2.12 -3.37 5.11
CA ILE A 115 3.31 -3.97 5.74
C ILE A 115 3.95 -5.02 4.82
N TYR A 116 3.14 -5.87 4.18
CA TYR A 116 3.65 -6.90 3.30
C TYR A 116 4.35 -6.33 2.06
N SER A 117 3.86 -5.22 1.49
CA SER A 117 4.55 -4.57 0.37
C SER A 117 5.92 -4.01 0.75
N ILE A 118 6.06 -3.51 1.98
CA ILE A 118 7.37 -3.09 2.50
C ILE A 118 8.29 -4.30 2.60
N TYR A 119 7.80 -5.40 3.19
CA TYR A 119 8.56 -6.65 3.28
C TYR A 119 8.98 -7.20 1.91
N ARG A 120 8.07 -7.20 0.92
CA ARG A 120 8.36 -7.64 -0.44
C ARG A 120 9.46 -6.78 -1.08
N LYS A 121 9.40 -5.46 -0.95
CA LYS A 121 10.45 -4.54 -1.44
C LYS A 121 11.80 -4.79 -0.75
N MET A 122 11.82 -5.03 0.57
CA MET A 122 13.05 -5.40 1.29
C MET A 122 13.66 -6.66 0.72
N LYS A 123 12.84 -7.69 0.51
CA LYS A 123 13.29 -8.99 0.01
C LYS A 123 13.80 -8.91 -1.43
N GLN A 124 13.07 -8.22 -2.31
CA GLN A 124 13.45 -8.07 -3.73
C GLN A 124 14.74 -7.29 -3.90
N ASN A 125 14.87 -6.17 -3.19
CA ASN A 125 16.01 -5.27 -3.35
C ASN A 125 17.20 -5.63 -2.45
N ARG A 126 17.07 -6.67 -1.61
CA ARG A 126 18.03 -7.04 -0.55
C ARG A 126 18.42 -5.85 0.35
N ARG A 127 17.45 -4.97 0.63
CA ARG A 127 17.66 -3.73 1.40
C ARG A 127 17.17 -3.85 2.83
N SER A 128 17.85 -3.15 3.74
CA SER A 128 17.39 -3.02 5.12
C SER A 128 16.16 -2.11 5.19
N PHE A 129 15.47 -2.09 6.33
CA PHE A 129 14.30 -1.21 6.51
C PHE A 129 14.67 0.28 6.41
N GLY A 130 15.88 0.65 6.86
CA GLY A 130 16.35 2.04 6.83
C GLY A 130 16.54 2.59 5.42
N ASP A 131 16.83 1.72 4.45
CA ASP A 131 17.09 2.10 3.06
C ASP A 131 15.79 2.26 2.24
N ILE A 132 14.63 2.00 2.84
CA ILE A 132 13.33 2.14 2.20
C ILE A 132 12.85 3.57 2.40
N MET A 133 13.24 4.43 1.46
CA MET A 133 12.80 5.83 1.44
C MET A 133 11.29 5.98 1.17
N ASP A 134 10.70 5.04 0.41
CA ASP A 134 9.33 5.16 -0.09
C ASP A 134 8.26 4.58 0.88
N ILE A 135 8.38 4.73 2.20
CA ILE A 135 7.32 4.22 3.11
C ILE A 135 6.04 5.07 2.97
N TYR A 136 6.22 6.37 2.77
CA TYR A 136 5.17 7.35 2.58
C TYR A 136 5.14 7.79 1.12
N ALA A 137 3.93 8.01 0.62
CA ALA A 137 3.69 8.64 -0.66
C ALA A 137 2.54 9.63 -0.51
N PHE A 138 2.52 10.65 -1.36
CA PHE A 138 1.34 11.48 -1.55
C PHE A 138 0.62 11.01 -2.82
N LYS A 139 -0.71 11.03 -2.77
CA LYS A 139 -1.57 10.84 -3.92
C LYS A 139 -2.28 12.17 -4.16
N LEU A 140 -2.11 12.73 -5.34
CA LEU A 140 -2.86 13.90 -5.78
C LEU A 140 -4.04 13.39 -6.59
N ILE A 141 -5.24 13.82 -6.23
CA ILE A 141 -6.50 13.50 -6.90
C ILE A 141 -7.02 14.78 -7.54
N VAL A 142 -7.24 14.73 -8.85
CA VAL A 142 -7.70 15.84 -9.68
C VAL A 142 -8.85 15.37 -10.56
N ASP A 143 -9.62 16.31 -11.11
CA ASP A 143 -10.82 16.00 -11.87
C ASP A 143 -10.55 15.60 -13.32
N LYS A 144 -9.50 16.18 -13.94
CA LYS A 144 -9.18 15.97 -15.37
C LYS A 144 -7.79 15.39 -15.56
N SER A 145 -7.61 14.68 -16.67
CA SER A 145 -6.32 14.12 -17.06
C SER A 145 -5.24 15.18 -17.31
N GLU A 146 -5.62 16.35 -17.84
CA GLU A 146 -4.70 17.48 -18.03
C GLU A 146 -4.13 17.98 -16.69
N ASP A 147 -4.97 18.05 -15.66
CA ASP A 147 -4.58 18.50 -14.33
C ASP A 147 -3.58 17.53 -13.68
N CYS A 148 -3.53 16.26 -14.07
CA CYS A 148 -2.49 15.33 -13.62
C CYS A 148 -1.10 15.79 -14.07
N TYR A 149 -0.97 16.23 -15.32
CA TYR A 149 0.30 16.72 -15.87
C TYR A 149 0.67 18.08 -15.31
N ARG A 150 -0.31 18.97 -15.13
CA ARG A 150 -0.10 20.26 -14.46
C ARG A 150 0.36 20.06 -13.02
N ALA A 151 -0.28 19.17 -12.26
CA ALA A 151 0.10 18.83 -10.90
C ALA A 151 1.51 18.20 -10.84
N LEU A 152 1.88 17.36 -11.81
CA LEU A 152 3.23 16.83 -11.92
C LEU A 152 4.26 17.95 -12.12
N GLY A 153 3.97 18.90 -13.01
CA GLY A 153 4.81 20.09 -13.22
C GLY A 153 4.98 20.92 -11.94
N ALA A 154 3.89 21.18 -11.22
CA ALA A 154 3.90 21.88 -9.94
C ALA A 154 4.72 21.14 -8.86
N VAL A 155 4.67 19.80 -8.85
CA VAL A 155 5.51 19.01 -7.93
C VAL A 155 6.99 19.14 -8.29
N HIS A 156 7.33 19.10 -9.58
CA HIS A 156 8.71 19.19 -10.06
C HIS A 156 9.33 20.59 -9.95
N SER A 157 8.52 21.65 -9.93
CA SER A 157 9.01 23.02 -9.71
C SER A 157 9.51 23.21 -8.27
N VAL A 158 8.91 22.50 -7.32
CA VAL A 158 9.26 22.58 -5.89
C VAL A 158 10.30 21.54 -5.49
N PHE A 159 10.22 20.32 -6.05
CA PHE A 159 11.07 19.19 -5.69
C PHE A 159 11.79 18.65 -6.92
N LYS A 160 13.12 18.54 -6.83
CA LYS A 160 13.92 17.93 -7.89
C LYS A 160 13.57 16.44 -8.03
N PRO A 161 13.15 15.97 -9.22
CA PRO A 161 12.87 14.56 -9.44
C PRO A 161 14.16 13.73 -9.34
N ILE A 162 14.01 12.49 -8.89
CA ILE A 162 15.11 11.53 -8.83
C ILE A 162 15.25 10.88 -10.21
N GLU A 163 16.46 10.91 -10.77
CA GLU A 163 16.73 10.31 -12.08
C GLU A 163 16.30 8.84 -12.15
N GLY A 164 15.65 8.46 -13.26
CA GLY A 164 15.10 7.12 -13.46
C GLY A 164 13.82 6.81 -12.66
N LYS A 165 13.22 7.80 -11.98
CA LYS A 165 11.94 7.69 -11.27
C LYS A 165 11.04 8.89 -11.57
N VAL A 166 10.35 8.85 -12.71
CA VAL A 166 9.26 9.77 -13.10
C VAL A 166 8.01 8.96 -13.42
#